data_AF-A0A7C3MM34-F1
#
_entry.id   AF-A0A7C3MM34-F1
#
_cell.length_a   1.000
_cell.length_b   1.000
_cell.length_c   1.000
_cell.angle_alpha   90.00
_cell.angle_beta   90.00
_cell.angle_gamma   90.00
#
_symmetry.space_group_name_H-M   'P 1'
#
loop_
_entity.id
_entity.type
_entity.pdbx_description
1 polymer ?
#
loop_
_entity_poly.entity_id
_entity_poly.type
_entity_poly.pdbx_seq_one_letter_code
_entity_poly.pdbx_strand_id
1 'polypeptide(L)'
;MSRFLFLRDSSKKWIFLTEKMEKSKDFVVNLMEKMGRKIKFLGGKKFFQELSFIEASMTNENINVLYPSCYSQKRVSLRFRIFLEKEMGRHTLIIILLIATLPFSAILGILPGPNIIFWTELFMLYIYLKGIKGLKALSKRANLIPDETLGRWEMDEKNEESMKELMEKFSIENLDLLKE
;
A
#
# COMPACT_ATOMS: atom_id res chain seq x y z
N MET A 1 12.61 10.51 7.76
CA MET A 1 12.72 9.28 6.93
C MET A 1 11.43 8.50 7.06
N SER A 2 10.76 8.17 5.96
CA SER A 2 9.56 7.34 5.99
C SER A 2 9.95 5.90 6.35
N ARG A 3 9.41 5.37 7.45
CA ARG A 3 9.58 3.97 7.79
C ARG A 3 8.42 3.17 7.23
N PHE A 4 8.71 1.94 6.86
CA PHE A 4 7.74 1.00 6.34
C PHE A 4 7.65 -0.19 7.26
N LEU A 5 6.52 -0.88 7.25
CA LEU A 5 6.17 -1.94 8.17
C LEU A 5 5.77 -3.16 7.35
N PHE A 6 6.34 -4.31 7.69
CA PHE A 6 5.99 -5.59 7.11
C PHE A 6 5.64 -6.58 8.20
N LEU A 7 4.34 -6.79 8.41
CA LEU A 7 3.78 -7.53 9.53
C LEU A 7 2.56 -8.34 9.09
N ARG A 8 2.00 -9.19 9.97
CA ARG A 8 0.80 -9.97 9.66
C ARG A 8 -0.45 -9.35 10.28
N ASP A 9 -1.54 -9.27 9.52
CA ASP A 9 -2.86 -8.85 10.01
C ASP A 9 -3.51 -9.85 10.99
N SER A 10 -4.69 -9.53 11.55
CA SER A 10 -5.55 -10.43 12.36
C SER A 10 -5.69 -11.82 11.74
N SER A 11 -5.89 -11.88 10.42
CA SER A 11 -6.03 -13.08 9.58
C SER A 11 -4.71 -13.82 9.24
N LYS A 12 -3.58 -13.45 9.85
CA LYS A 12 -2.24 -14.01 9.62
C LYS A 12 -1.68 -13.81 8.20
N LYS A 13 -2.25 -12.90 7.41
CA LYS A 13 -1.75 -12.52 6.08
C LYS A 13 -0.73 -11.38 6.20
N TRP A 14 0.33 -11.47 5.41
CA TRP A 14 1.35 -10.42 5.34
C TRP A 14 0.79 -9.16 4.69
N ILE A 15 1.09 -8.02 5.31
CA ILE A 15 0.71 -6.70 4.84
C ILE A 15 1.91 -5.77 4.85
N PHE A 16 1.81 -4.72 4.04
CA PHE A 16 2.84 -3.70 3.92
C PHE A 16 2.21 -2.34 4.13
N LEU A 17 2.71 -1.59 5.11
CA LEU A 17 2.21 -0.27 5.48
C LEU A 17 3.37 0.71 5.59
N THR A 18 3.09 2.00 5.45
CA THR A 18 4.05 3.05 5.79
C THR A 18 3.58 3.80 7.03
N GLU A 19 4.55 4.27 7.82
CA GLU A 19 4.33 5.05 9.03
C GLU A 19 3.61 6.37 8.72
N LYS A 20 4.02 7.03 7.62
CA LYS A 20 3.46 8.31 7.17
C LYS A 20 3.20 8.28 5.67
N MET A 21 2.00 8.69 5.27
CA MET A 21 1.52 8.68 3.88
C MET A 21 1.37 10.09 3.31
N GLU A 22 2.09 11.07 3.83
CA GLU A 22 1.89 12.48 3.51
C GLU A 22 2.01 12.74 2.00
N LYS A 23 3.10 12.29 1.37
CA LYS A 23 3.35 12.51 -0.07
C LYS A 23 2.37 11.73 -0.95
N SER A 24 2.09 10.48 -0.60
CA SER A 24 1.15 9.63 -1.33
C SER A 24 -0.29 10.10 -1.22
N LYS A 25 -0.74 10.59 -0.05
CA LYS A 25 -2.05 11.22 0.14
C LYS A 25 -2.17 12.50 -0.67
N ASP A 26 -1.21 13.42 -0.54
CA ASP A 26 -1.20 14.68 -1.27
C ASP A 26 -1.23 14.44 -2.78
N PHE A 27 -0.47 13.45 -3.25
CA PHE A 27 -0.47 13.04 -4.65
C PHE A 27 -1.85 12.56 -5.11
N VAL A 28 -2.53 11.71 -4.33
CA VAL A 28 -3.86 11.20 -4.68
C VAL A 28 -4.90 12.32 -4.66
N VAL A 29 -4.86 13.19 -3.65
CA VAL A 29 -5.76 14.35 -3.52
C VAL A 29 -5.59 15.28 -4.73
N ASN A 30 -4.36 15.70 -5.03
CA ASN A 30 -4.05 16.55 -6.19
C ASN A 30 -4.49 15.91 -7.51
N LEU A 31 -4.32 14.59 -7.65
CA LEU A 31 -4.74 13.87 -8.86
C LEU A 31 -6.27 13.83 -8.99
N MET A 32 -7.00 13.63 -7.89
CA MET A 32 -8.46 13.63 -7.89
C MET A 32 -9.06 15.02 -8.10
N GLU A 33 -8.45 16.06 -7.54
CA GLU A 33 -8.82 17.46 -7.78
C GLU A 33 -8.67 17.83 -9.26
N LYS A 34 -7.56 17.43 -9.90
CA LYS A 34 -7.36 17.60 -11.35
C LYS A 34 -8.43 16.90 -12.21
N MET A 35 -9.02 15.82 -11.69
CA MET A 35 -10.11 15.11 -12.35
C MET A 35 -11.51 15.66 -11.99
N GLY A 36 -11.59 16.77 -11.23
CA GLY A 36 -12.85 17.44 -10.88
C GLY A 36 -13.74 16.63 -9.92
N ARG A 37 -13.17 15.74 -9.10
CA ARG A 37 -13.93 14.78 -8.28
C ARG A 37 -13.84 15.12 -6.80
N LYS A 38 -15.00 15.16 -6.11
CA LYS A 38 -15.07 15.32 -4.65
C LYS A 38 -14.73 14.00 -3.94
N ILE A 39 -13.99 14.13 -2.84
CA ILE A 39 -13.43 13.02 -2.08
C ILE A 39 -14.49 12.38 -1.17
N LYS A 40 -14.71 11.07 -1.33
CA LYS A 40 -14.88 10.18 -0.19
C LYS A 40 -13.72 9.20 -0.28
N PHE A 41 -12.75 9.31 0.64
CA PHE A 41 -11.68 8.32 0.72
C PHE A 41 -12.34 6.95 0.90
N LEU A 42 -12.18 6.08 -0.08
CA LEU A 42 -12.52 4.66 0.08
C LEU A 42 -11.48 4.10 1.04
N GLY A 43 -11.83 4.14 2.32
CA GLY A 43 -11.08 3.46 3.37
C GLY A 43 -10.94 1.98 3.05
N GLY A 44 -9.95 1.34 3.66
CA GLY A 44 -9.74 -0.09 3.55
C GLY A 44 -8.30 -0.47 3.30
N LYS A 45 -7.93 -1.62 3.85
CA LYS A 45 -6.57 -2.14 3.93
C LYS A 45 -5.80 -2.14 2.62
N LYS A 46 -6.45 -2.55 1.53
CA LYS A 46 -5.82 -2.57 0.20
C LYS A 46 -5.45 -1.18 -0.27
N PHE A 47 -6.32 -0.18 -0.05
CA PHE A 47 -6.04 1.18 -0.48
C PHE A 47 -4.85 1.79 0.27
N PHE A 48 -4.76 1.60 1.58
CA PHE A 48 -3.60 2.04 2.37
C PHE A 48 -2.30 1.33 2.00
N GLN A 49 -2.41 0.05 1.62
CA GLN A 49 -1.29 -0.69 1.08
C GLN A 49 -0.84 -0.13 -0.28
N GLU A 50 -1.76 0.26 -1.17
CA GLU A 50 -1.42 0.95 -2.43
C GLU A 50 -0.73 2.29 -2.17
N LEU A 51 -1.23 3.10 -1.22
CA LEU A 51 -0.58 4.36 -0.83
C LEU A 51 0.84 4.11 -0.33
N SER A 52 1.06 3.04 0.43
CA SER A 52 2.38 2.66 0.93
C SER A 52 3.34 2.30 -0.21
N PHE A 53 2.86 1.64 -1.27
CA PHE A 53 3.69 1.41 -2.47
C PHE A 53 3.99 2.71 -3.22
N ILE A 54 3.01 3.61 -3.34
CA ILE A 54 3.24 4.93 -3.97
C ILE A 54 4.28 5.72 -3.19
N GLU A 55 4.20 5.75 -1.86
CA GLU A 55 5.18 6.40 -0.98
C GLU A 55 6.59 5.83 -1.19
N ALA A 56 6.71 4.50 -1.25
CA ALA A 56 7.96 3.82 -1.55
C ALA A 56 8.52 4.18 -2.95
N SER A 57 7.65 4.45 -3.92
CA SER A 57 8.05 4.89 -5.27
C SER A 57 8.64 6.30 -5.30
N MET A 58 8.23 7.15 -4.35
CA MET A 58 8.65 8.55 -4.22
C MET A 58 9.87 8.71 -3.31
N THR A 59 10.26 7.65 -2.61
CA THR A 59 11.45 7.63 -1.76
C THR A 59 12.68 7.38 -2.62
N ASN A 60 13.66 8.28 -2.60
CA ASN A 60 14.90 8.13 -3.38
C ASN A 60 16.02 7.39 -2.64
N GLU A 61 15.95 7.34 -1.31
CA GLU A 61 16.93 6.74 -0.42
C GLU A 61 16.66 5.24 -0.18
N ASN A 62 17.50 4.63 0.67
CA ASN A 62 17.26 3.27 1.18
C ASN A 62 15.93 3.24 1.97
N ILE A 63 15.16 2.18 1.73
CA ILE A 63 13.82 2.04 2.30
C ILE A 63 13.91 1.13 3.51
N ASN A 64 13.81 1.70 4.71
CA ASN A 64 13.82 0.91 5.94
C ASN A 64 12.45 0.26 6.15
N VAL A 65 12.42 -1.07 6.11
CA VAL A 65 11.22 -1.88 6.33
C VAL A 65 11.40 -2.62 7.65
N LEU A 66 10.64 -2.19 8.65
CA LEU A 66 10.58 -2.82 9.96
C LEU A 66 9.76 -4.10 9.89
N TYR A 67 10.22 -5.14 10.57
CA TYR A 67 9.50 -6.41 10.70
C TYR A 67 9.54 -6.94 12.13
N PRO A 68 8.57 -7.77 12.55
CA PRO A 68 8.55 -8.35 13.90
C PRO A 68 9.82 -9.13 14.24
N SER A 69 10.49 -8.76 15.34
CA SER A 69 11.76 -9.38 15.77
C SER A 69 11.64 -10.87 16.11
N CYS A 70 10.42 -11.38 16.34
CA CYS A 70 10.13 -12.79 16.58
C CYS A 70 10.46 -13.70 15.39
N TYR A 71 10.69 -13.13 14.20
CA TYR A 71 11.08 -13.88 13.02
C TYR A 71 12.55 -13.75 12.67
N SER A 72 13.12 -14.86 12.18
CA SER A 72 14.46 -14.84 11.60
C SER A 72 14.49 -14.02 10.30
N GLN A 73 15.55 -13.23 10.14
CA GLN A 73 15.74 -12.37 8.98
C GLN A 73 15.65 -13.14 7.65
N LYS A 74 16.22 -14.36 7.59
CA LYS A 74 16.15 -15.25 6.41
C LYS A 74 14.71 -15.63 6.04
N ARG A 75 13.86 -15.88 7.04
CA ARG A 75 12.45 -16.22 6.81
C ARG A 75 11.68 -15.00 6.32
N VAL A 76 11.90 -13.85 6.94
CA VAL A 76 11.22 -12.60 6.56
C VAL A 76 11.65 -12.15 5.18
N SER A 77 12.94 -12.23 4.83
CA SER A 77 13.41 -11.84 3.49
C SER A 77 12.78 -12.68 2.38
N LEU A 78 12.69 -14.00 2.57
CA LEU A 78 12.00 -14.88 1.63
C LEU A 78 10.50 -14.54 1.53
N ARG A 79 9.83 -14.35 2.68
CA ARG A 79 8.40 -13.99 2.70
C ARG A 79 8.14 -12.63 2.06
N PHE A 80 9.01 -11.66 2.31
CA PHE A 80 8.95 -10.33 1.72
C PHE A 80 9.13 -10.40 0.21
N ARG A 81 10.11 -11.18 -0.29
CA ARG A 81 10.28 -11.37 -1.74
C ARG A 81 9.06 -12.01 -2.39
N ILE A 82 8.56 -13.11 -1.82
CA ILE A 82 7.34 -13.78 -2.32
C ILE A 82 6.15 -12.82 -2.29
N PHE A 83 6.02 -12.01 -1.24
CA PHE A 83 5.00 -10.99 -1.13
C PHE A 83 5.10 -9.96 -2.26
N LEU A 84 6.30 -9.40 -2.52
CA LEU A 84 6.51 -8.43 -3.59
C LEU A 84 6.20 -9.04 -4.97
N GLU A 85 6.64 -10.27 -5.25
CA GLU A 85 6.37 -10.96 -6.50
C GLU A 85 4.86 -11.19 -6.71
N LYS A 86 4.16 -11.63 -5.66
CA LYS A 86 2.70 -11.81 -5.70
C LYS A 86 1.98 -10.49 -5.96
N GLU A 87 2.38 -9.42 -5.28
CA GLU A 87 1.79 -8.10 -5.46
C GLU A 87 2.09 -7.53 -6.86
N MET A 88 3.30 -7.73 -7.38
CA MET A 88 3.64 -7.38 -8.76
C MET A 88 2.77 -8.13 -9.77
N GLY A 89 2.55 -9.43 -9.57
CA GLY A 89 1.66 -10.24 -10.40
C GLY A 89 0.22 -9.73 -10.38
N ARG A 90 -0.31 -9.44 -9.18
CA ARG A 90 -1.64 -8.84 -9.00
C ARG A 90 -1.78 -7.52 -9.73
N HIS A 91 -0.83 -6.59 -9.55
CA HIS A 91 -0.84 -5.29 -10.22
C HIS A 91 -0.81 -5.44 -11.74
N THR A 92 0.04 -6.33 -12.25
CA THR A 92 0.17 -6.57 -13.69
C THR A 92 -1.14 -7.09 -14.27
N LEU A 93 -1.79 -8.05 -13.60
CA LEU A 93 -3.09 -8.58 -14.02
C LEU A 93 -4.16 -7.48 -14.03
N ILE A 94 -4.23 -6.65 -12.99
CA ILE A 94 -5.21 -5.56 -12.93
C ILE A 94 -4.94 -4.52 -14.03
N ILE A 95 -3.68 -4.17 -14.30
CA ILE A 95 -3.33 -3.26 -15.38
C ILE A 95 -3.75 -3.84 -16.74
N ILE A 96 -3.50 -5.14 -16.99
CA ILE A 96 -3.95 -5.80 -18.22
C ILE A 96 -5.47 -5.71 -18.35
N LEU A 97 -6.21 -5.99 -17.28
CA LEU A 97 -7.67 -5.89 -17.27
C LEU A 97 -8.14 -4.46 -17.56
N LEU A 98 -7.56 -3.46 -16.90
CA LEU A 98 -7.89 -2.05 -17.12
C LEU A 98 -7.58 -1.60 -18.55
N ILE A 99 -6.44 -2.02 -19.13
CA ILE A 99 -6.09 -1.71 -20.52
C ILE A 99 -7.07 -2.39 -21.49
N ALA A 100 -7.52 -3.61 -21.19
CA ALA A 100 -8.48 -4.33 -22.02
C ALA A 100 -9.89 -3.69 -21.98
N THR A 101 -10.30 -3.10 -20.85
CA THR A 101 -11.60 -2.41 -20.73
C THR A 101 -11.57 -0.97 -21.24
N LEU A 102 -10.39 -0.34 -21.28
CA LEU A 102 -10.23 1.08 -21.64
C LEU A 102 -10.82 1.48 -23.01
N PRO A 103 -10.72 0.68 -24.09
CA PRO A 103 -11.33 1.02 -25.37
C PRO A 103 -12.86 1.10 -25.27
N PHE A 104 -13.48 0.20 -24.50
CA PHE A 104 -14.92 0.18 -24.30
C PHE A 104 -15.38 1.37 -23.47
N SER A 105 -14.66 1.69 -22.40
CA SER A 105 -14.97 2.85 -21.57
C SER A 105 -14.70 4.18 -22.27
N ALA A 106 -13.71 4.23 -23.18
CA ALA A 106 -13.45 5.39 -24.03
C ALA A 106 -14.60 5.65 -25.02
N ILE A 107 -15.17 4.60 -25.62
CA ILE A 107 -16.36 4.70 -26.49
C ILE A 107 -17.56 5.22 -25.68
N LEU A 108 -17.79 4.65 -24.50
CA LEU A 108 -18.83 5.16 -23.58
C LEU A 108 -18.53 6.60 -23.14
N GLY A 109 -17.26 6.98 -23.12
CA GLY A 109 -16.77 8.32 -22.86
C GLY A 109 -17.13 9.38 -23.92
N ILE A 110 -17.52 8.97 -25.12
CA ILE A 110 -17.93 9.89 -26.18
C ILE A 110 -19.40 10.27 -26.04
N LEU A 111 -20.19 9.48 -25.31
CA LEU A 111 -21.60 9.76 -25.07
C LEU A 111 -21.75 11.00 -24.16
N PRO A 112 -22.74 11.87 -24.42
CA PRO A 112 -23.01 13.02 -23.56
C PRO A 112 -23.48 12.54 -22.19
N GLY A 113 -22.60 12.66 -21.19
CA GLY A 113 -22.85 12.27 -19.81
C GLY A 113 -21.60 12.38 -18.93
N PRO A 114 -21.72 12.26 -17.60
CA PRO A 114 -20.56 12.22 -16.72
C PRO A 114 -19.80 10.90 -16.96
N ASN A 115 -18.66 10.98 -17.64
CA ASN A 115 -17.79 9.85 -18.01
C ASN A 115 -17.02 9.28 -16.82
N ILE A 116 -17.77 8.91 -15.80
CA ILE A 116 -17.25 8.55 -14.49
C ILE A 116 -16.38 7.31 -14.59
N ILE A 117 -16.76 6.37 -15.44
CA ILE A 117 -16.10 5.07 -15.60
C ILE A 117 -14.70 5.24 -16.19
N PHE A 118 -14.59 5.91 -17.35
CA PHE A 118 -13.31 6.12 -18.05
C PHE A 118 -12.26 6.81 -17.17
N TRP A 119 -12.64 7.91 -16.52
CA TRP A 119 -11.74 8.63 -15.62
C TRP A 119 -11.34 7.81 -14.38
N THR A 120 -12.25 6.97 -13.86
CA THR A 120 -11.93 6.10 -12.73
C THR A 120 -10.95 5.00 -13.15
N GLU A 121 -11.11 4.42 -14.33
CA GLU A 121 -10.17 3.43 -14.86
C GLU A 121 -8.78 4.03 -15.10
N LEU A 122 -8.69 5.22 -15.69
CA LEU A 122 -7.42 5.94 -15.85
C LEU A 122 -6.74 6.24 -14.51
N PHE A 123 -7.52 6.68 -13.52
CA PHE A 123 -7.02 6.89 -12.17
C PHE A 123 -6.46 5.61 -11.57
N MET A 124 -7.23 4.52 -11.59
CA MET A 124 -6.79 3.22 -11.07
C MET A 124 -5.55 2.72 -11.81
N LEU A 125 -5.50 2.86 -13.13
CA LEU A 125 -4.35 2.48 -13.95
C LEU A 125 -3.10 3.24 -13.50
N TYR A 126 -3.22 4.54 -13.28
CA TYR A 126 -2.10 5.37 -12.82
C TYR A 126 -1.62 5.00 -11.41
N ILE A 127 -2.55 4.73 -10.49
CA ILE A 127 -2.26 4.22 -9.14
C ILE A 127 -1.47 2.92 -9.21
N TYR A 128 -1.94 1.93 -9.97
CA TYR A 128 -1.25 0.64 -10.08
C TYR A 128 0.10 0.75 -10.80
N LEU A 129 0.25 1.63 -11.79
CA LEU A 129 1.55 1.89 -12.43
C LEU A 129 2.56 2.47 -11.43
N LYS A 130 2.12 3.40 -10.57
CA LYS A 130 2.95 3.95 -9.48
C LYS A 130 3.23 2.90 -8.41
N GLY A 131 2.25 2.07 -8.07
CA GLY A 131 2.41 0.92 -7.18
C GLY A 131 3.51 -0.04 -7.66
N ILE A 132 3.54 -0.37 -8.96
CA ILE A 132 4.62 -1.19 -9.55
C ILE A 132 6.00 -0.52 -9.39
N LYS A 133 6.10 0.80 -9.61
CA LYS A 133 7.36 1.53 -9.38
C LYS A 133 7.79 1.43 -7.90
N GLY A 134 6.83 1.50 -6.98
CA GLY A 134 7.03 1.27 -5.55
C GLY A 134 7.54 -0.13 -5.22
N LEU A 135 6.88 -1.16 -5.75
CA LEU A 135 7.28 -2.56 -5.58
C LEU A 135 8.69 -2.82 -6.12
N LYS A 136 9.02 -2.26 -7.29
CA LYS A 136 10.39 -2.34 -7.86
C LYS A 136 11.41 -1.60 -7.00
N ALA A 137 11.05 -0.46 -6.45
CA ALA A 137 11.88 0.28 -5.51
C ALA A 137 12.16 -0.53 -4.25
N LEU A 138 11.13 -1.16 -3.67
CA LEU A 138 11.25 -2.02 -2.50
C LEU A 138 12.14 -3.23 -2.78
N SER A 139 11.95 -3.89 -3.93
CA SER A 139 12.78 -5.04 -4.31
C SER A 139 14.27 -4.71 -4.42
N LYS A 140 14.63 -3.45 -4.70
CA LYS A 140 16.02 -3.04 -4.91
C LYS A 140 16.66 -2.35 -3.71
N ARG A 141 15.86 -1.61 -2.94
CA ARG A 141 16.35 -0.66 -1.92
C ARG A 141 15.82 -0.95 -0.51
N ALA A 142 15.03 -2.01 -0.32
CA ALA A 142 14.52 -2.36 1.00
C ALA A 142 15.64 -2.88 1.89
N ASN A 143 15.81 -2.24 3.04
CA ASN A 143 16.61 -2.73 4.15
C ASN A 143 15.67 -3.26 5.24
N LEU A 144 15.75 -4.56 5.52
CA LEU A 144 14.89 -5.22 6.50
C LEU A 144 15.50 -5.09 7.89
N ILE A 145 14.77 -4.45 8.81
CA ILE A 145 15.23 -4.17 10.18
C ILE A 145 14.27 -4.82 11.18
N PRO A 146 14.74 -5.67 12.11
CA PRO A 146 13.88 -6.21 13.15
C PRO A 146 13.45 -5.11 14.13
N ASP A 147 12.18 -5.12 14.54
CA ASP A 147 11.64 -4.23 15.58
C ASP A 147 10.99 -5.06 16.69
N GLU A 148 11.39 -4.77 17.94
CA GLU A 148 10.93 -5.50 19.12
C GLU A 148 9.47 -5.21 19.48
N THR A 149 9.00 -3.98 19.27
CA THR A 149 7.60 -3.61 19.54
C THR A 149 6.66 -4.34 18.58
N LEU A 150 7.04 -4.45 17.31
CA LEU A 150 6.32 -5.29 16.35
C LEU A 150 6.36 -6.79 16.74
N GLY A 151 7.48 -7.25 17.31
CA GLY A 151 7.63 -8.61 17.82
C GLY A 151 6.67 -8.93 18.97
N ARG A 152 6.58 -8.04 19.96
CA ARG A 152 5.67 -8.17 21.11
C ARG A 152 4.21 -8.22 20.66
N TRP A 153 3.81 -7.29 19.80
CA TRP A 153 2.45 -7.24 19.27
C TRP A 153 2.02 -8.53 18.55
N GLU A 154 2.94 -9.18 17.83
CA GLU A 154 2.64 -10.45 17.16
C GLU A 154 2.54 -11.65 18.11
N MET A 155 3.15 -11.59 19.29
CA MET A 155 3.11 -12.64 20.30
C MET A 155 1.92 -12.50 21.26
N ASP A 156 1.55 -11.27 21.64
CA ASP A 156 0.50 -10.98 22.63
C ASP A 156 -0.94 -11.08 22.07
N GLU A 157 -1.16 -11.97 21.09
CA GLU A 157 -2.46 -12.20 20.41
C GLU A 157 -3.19 -10.93 19.91
N LYS A 158 -2.46 -9.85 19.62
CA LYS A 158 -3.02 -8.56 19.16
C LYS A 158 -4.01 -7.94 20.16
N ASN A 159 -3.68 -7.99 21.45
CA ASN A 159 -4.39 -7.25 22.49
C ASN A 159 -4.50 -5.74 22.12
N GLU A 160 -5.61 -5.11 22.50
CA GLU A 160 -5.87 -3.68 22.23
C GLU A 160 -4.82 -2.75 22.84
N GLU A 161 -4.19 -3.17 23.94
CA GLU A 161 -3.14 -2.41 24.63
C GLU A 161 -1.84 -2.39 23.82
N SER A 162 -1.40 -3.54 23.31
CA SER A 162 -0.25 -3.64 22.39
C SER A 162 -0.53 -2.92 21.05
N MET A 163 -1.80 -2.87 20.62
CA MET A 163 -2.20 -2.10 19.44
C MET A 163 -2.08 -0.60 19.68
N LYS A 164 -2.52 -0.11 20.85
CA LYS A 164 -2.36 1.31 21.24
C LYS A 164 -0.88 1.70 21.30
N GLU A 165 -0.03 0.85 21.86
CA GLU A 165 1.42 1.07 21.91
C GLU A 165 2.02 1.19 20.48
N LEU A 166 1.58 0.35 19.54
CA LEU A 166 1.97 0.49 18.13
C LEU A 166 1.46 1.77 17.48
N MET A 167 0.22 2.18 17.76
CA MET A 167 -0.38 3.42 17.25
C MET A 167 0.41 4.63 17.72
N GLU A 168 0.78 4.66 19.00
CA GLU A 168 1.54 5.74 19.60
C GLU A 168 2.97 5.78 19.05
N LYS A 169 3.66 4.62 19.01
CA LYS A 169 5.05 4.53 18.56
C LYS A 169 5.23 4.89 17.08
N PHE A 170 4.30 4.45 16.23
CA PHE A 170 4.43 4.58 14.78
C PHE A 170 3.49 5.63 14.19
N SER A 171 2.75 6.39 15.00
CA SER A 171 1.82 7.45 14.52
C SER A 171 0.95 7.00 13.33
N ILE A 172 0.61 5.71 13.26
CA ILE A 172 -0.05 5.14 12.07
C ILE A 172 -1.51 5.55 12.17
N GLU A 173 -1.89 6.50 11.33
CA GLU A 173 -3.24 7.08 11.34
C GLU A 173 -4.36 6.05 11.07
N ASN A 174 -4.06 4.79 10.71
CA ASN A 174 -5.04 3.81 10.24
C ASN A 174 -4.74 2.35 10.67
N LEU A 175 -4.28 2.12 11.90
CA LEU A 175 -4.02 0.76 12.42
C LEU A 175 -5.29 -0.08 12.64
N ASP A 176 -6.48 0.53 12.66
CA ASP A 176 -7.77 -0.19 12.72
C ASP A 176 -7.94 -1.21 11.57
N LEU A 177 -7.23 -0.99 10.45
CA LEU A 177 -7.17 -1.90 9.30
C LEU A 177 -6.50 -3.25 9.59
N LEU A 178 -5.83 -3.40 10.74
CA LEU A 178 -5.28 -4.67 11.18
C LEU A 178 -6.31 -5.57 11.85
N LYS A 179 -7.44 -5.00 12.31
CA LYS A 179 -8.55 -5.73 12.92
C LYS A 179 -9.41 -6.44 11.85
N GLU A 180 -9.58 -5.82 10.68
CA GLU A 180 -10.28 -6.36 9.48
C GLU A 180 -9.48 -7.42 8.68
#